data_AF-E2C4G1-F1
#
_entry.id   AF-E2C4G1-F1
#
_cell.length_a   1.000
_cell.length_b   1.000
_cell.length_c   1.000
_cell.angle_alpha   90.00
_cell.angle_beta   90.00
_cell.angle_gamma   90.00
#
_symmetry.space_group_name_H-M   'P 1'
#
loop_
_entity.id
_entity.type
_entity.pdbx_description
1 polymer ?
#
loop_
_entity_poly.entity_id
_entity_poly.type
_entity_poly.pdbx_seq_one_letter_code
_entity_poly.pdbx_strand_id
1 'polypeptide(L)' 'MGIFLEEVEARRKILRGRKTITRHYYKGTAIPAWAIVVLSGVGMLLIGAGLFVLLQKFVIDAADTGESHSYQPALQIEN' A
#
# COMPACT_ATOMS: atom_id res chain seq x y z
N MET A 1 -4.85 -16.72 -7.66
CA MET A 1 -4.70 -15.86 -8.85
C MET A 1 -3.36 -15.12 -8.75
N GLY A 2 -2.25 -15.42 -9.41
CA GLY A 2 -1.82 -16.47 -10.32
C GLY A 2 -0.29 -16.45 -10.33
N ILE A 3 0.34 -17.24 -9.43
CA ILE A 3 1.82 -17.36 -9.30
C ILE A 3 2.33 -18.61 -10.05
N PHE A 4 1.46 -19.41 -10.67
CA PHE A 4 1.79 -20.74 -11.19
C PHE A 4 2.08 -20.82 -12.70
N LEU A 5 2.27 -19.71 -13.41
CA LEU A 5 2.55 -19.76 -14.86
C LEU A 5 3.95 -20.32 -15.21
N GLU A 6 4.83 -20.52 -14.22
CA GLU A 6 6.11 -21.23 -14.37
C GLU A 6 5.92 -22.68 -14.88
N GLU A 7 4.73 -23.27 -14.68
CA GLU A 7 4.37 -24.60 -15.18
C GLU A 7 4.28 -24.68 -16.72
N VAL A 8 4.05 -23.55 -17.41
CA VAL A 8 3.86 -23.54 -18.87
C VAL A 8 5.19 -23.51 -19.62
N GLU A 9 6.25 -22.94 -19.05
CA GLU A 9 7.59 -22.88 -19.66
C GLU A 9 8.32 -24.24 -19.64
N ALA A 10 7.98 -25.14 -18.71
CA ALA A 10 8.46 -26.53 -18.72
C ALA A 10 7.78 -27.39 -19.82
N ARG A 11 6.68 -26.91 -20.42
CA ARG A 11 5.82 -27.67 -21.33
C ARG A 11 6.44 -27.94 -22.69
N ARG A 12 7.57 -27.30 -23.04
CA ARG A 12 8.31 -27.58 -24.30
C ARG A 12 9.65 -28.27 -24.03
N LYS A 13 9.64 -29.38 -23.30
CA LYS A 13 10.70 -30.41 -23.43
C LYS A 13 10.62 -30.98 -24.86
N ILE A 14 11.40 -30.41 -25.77
CA ILE A 14 11.55 -30.95 -27.13
C ILE A 14 12.38 -32.22 -27.01
N LEU A 15 11.72 -33.38 -27.05
CA LEU A 15 12.38 -34.68 -27.16
C LEU A 15 12.92 -34.84 -28.60
N ARG A 16 14.01 -34.17 -28.93
CA ARG A 16 14.80 -34.44 -30.15
C ARG A 16 15.83 -35.53 -29.83
N GLY A 17 15.46 -36.79 -30.03
CA GLY A 17 16.37 -37.95 -29.93
C GLY A 17 16.83 -38.32 -28.50
N ARG A 18 17.97 -39.04 -28.39
CA ARG A 18 18.50 -39.67 -27.15
C ARG A 18 18.99 -38.70 -26.06
N LYS A 19 18.87 -37.38 -26.25
CA LYS A 19 19.35 -36.38 -25.28
C LYS A 19 18.29 -35.31 -25.04
N THR A 20 17.73 -35.32 -23.83
CA THR A 20 16.91 -34.20 -23.35
C THR A 20 17.86 -33.07 -22.97
N ILE A 21 17.89 -31.98 -23.74
CA ILE A 21 18.61 -30.77 -23.35
C ILE A 21 17.75 -30.04 -22.32
N THR A 22 18.15 -30.09 -21.05
CA THR A 22 17.57 -29.25 -20.01
C THR A 22 18.31 -27.92 -19.98
N ARG A 23 17.79 -26.92 -20.69
CA ARG A 23 18.28 -25.55 -20.53
C ARG A 23 17.80 -25.05 -19.17
N HIS A 24 18.71 -24.75 -18.26
CA HIS A 24 18.37 -24.07 -17.02
C HIS A 24 18.04 -22.61 -17.37
N TYR A 25 16.75 -22.32 -17.48
CA TYR A 25 16.26 -20.95 -17.56
C TYR A 25 16.38 -20.31 -16.17
N TYR A 26 16.62 -19.00 -16.14
CA TYR A 26 16.66 -18.23 -14.90
C TYR A 26 15.37 -18.48 -14.12
N LYS A 27 15.49 -18.84 -12.84
CA LYS A 27 14.34 -18.93 -11.94
C LYS A 27 13.69 -17.54 -11.89
N GLY A 28 12.36 -17.50 -12.04
CA GLY A 28 11.60 -16.25 -11.96
C GLY A 28 11.92 -15.47 -10.68
N THR A 29 11.70 -14.16 -10.70
CA THR A 29 11.89 -13.32 -9.51
C THR A 29 11.04 -13.87 -8.36
N ALA A 30 11.63 -14.01 -7.18
CA ALA A 30 10.96 -14.58 -6.00
C ALA A 30 9.68 -13.82 -5.60
N ILE A 31 9.61 -12.53 -5.98
CA ILE A 31 8.45 -11.67 -5.76
C ILE A 31 7.72 -11.51 -7.10
N PRO A 32 6.42 -11.83 -7.18
CA PRO A 32 5.66 -11.62 -8.40
C PRO A 32 5.41 -10.12 -8.63
N ALA A 33 5.37 -9.68 -9.88
CA ALA A 33 5.25 -8.26 -10.23
C ALA A 33 4.02 -7.58 -9.61
N TRP A 34 2.89 -8.29 -9.51
CA TRP A 34 1.67 -7.75 -8.90
C TRP A 34 1.86 -7.40 -7.41
N ALA A 35 2.71 -8.13 -6.69
CA ALA A 35 2.95 -7.88 -5.28
C ALA A 35 3.71 -6.57 -5.05
N ILE A 36 4.59 -6.18 -5.99
CA ILE A 36 5.32 -4.90 -5.93
C ILE A 36 4.35 -3.72 -6.05
N VAL A 37 3.39 -3.81 -6.96
CA VAL A 37 2.36 -2.77 -7.18
C VAL A 37 1.41 -2.68 -5.98
N VAL A 38 1.05 -3.81 -5.38
CA VAL A 38 0.22 -3.83 -4.17
C VAL A 38 0.96 -3.20 -2.99
N LEU A 39 2.23 -3.57 -2.78
CA LEU A 39 3.05 -3.02 -1.70
C LEU A 39 3.27 -1.51 -1.86
N SER A 40 3.53 -1.03 -3.08
CA SER A 40 3.67 0.40 -3.32
C SER A 40 2.36 1.16 -3.07
N GLY A 41 1.22 0.61 -3.50
CA GLY A 41 -0.10 1.19 -3.23
C GLY A 41 -0.41 1.29 -1.74
N VAL A 42 -0.16 0.22 -0.98
CA VAL A 42 -0.32 0.23 0.49
C VAL A 42 0.60 1.26 1.13
N GLY A 43 1.85 1.35 0.68
CA GLY A 43 2.81 2.36 1.15
C GLY A 43 2.30 3.78 0.94
N MET A 44 1.73 4.07 -0.24
CA MET A 44 1.17 5.39 -0.54
C MET A 44 0.01 5.76 0.41
N LEU A 45 -0.86 4.79 0.71
CA LEU A 45 -1.97 5.00 1.64
C LEU A 45 -1.50 5.25 3.07
N LEU A 46 -0.51 4.50 3.54
CA LEU A 46 0.06 4.70 4.88
C LEU A 46 0.73 6.06 5.02
N ILE A 47 1.47 6.50 3.99
CA ILE A 47 2.09 7.83 3.99
C ILE A 47 1.02 8.93 4.01
N GLY A 48 -0.03 8.81 3.19
CA GLY A 48 -1.14 9.77 3.18
C GLY A 48 -1.89 9.84 4.51
N ALA A 49 -2.20 8.69 5.10
CA ALA A 49 -2.83 8.61 6.42
C ALA A 49 -1.94 9.20 7.52
N GLY A 50 -0.64 8.91 7.49
CA GLY A 50 0.34 9.48 8.43
C GLY A 50 0.42 11.01 8.33
N LEU A 51 0.47 11.53 7.10
CA LEU A 51 0.47 12.98 6.87
C LEU A 51 -0.80 13.65 7.40
N PHE A 52 -1.96 13.03 7.19
CA PHE A 52 -3.24 13.54 7.72
C PHE A 52 -3.23 13.63 9.25
N VAL A 53 -2.81 12.57 9.93
CA VAL A 53 -2.72 12.56 11.41
C VAL A 53 -1.76 13.63 11.91
N LEU A 54 -0.65 13.83 11.20
CA LEU A 54 0.33 14.85 11.56
C LEU A 54 -0.27 16.26 11.42
N LEU A 55 -0.95 16.57 10.32
CA LEU A 55 -1.66 17.84 10.17
C LEU A 55 -2.75 18.03 11.23
N GLN A 56 -3.53 16.98 11.53
CA GLN A 56 -4.54 17.04 12.59
C GLN A 56 -3.91 17.44 13.94
N LYS A 57 -2.82 16.77 14.33
CA LYS A 57 -2.13 17.04 15.59
C LYS A 57 -1.47 18.43 15.64
N PHE A 58 -0.91 18.91 14.53
CA PHE A 58 -0.13 20.16 14.53
C PHE A 58 -0.93 21.40 14.21
N VAL A 59 -1.97 21.30 13.38
CA VAL A 59 -2.73 22.47 12.92
C VAL A 59 -4.02 22.60 13.72
N ILE A 60 -4.76 21.51 13.90
CA ILE A 60 -6.09 21.55 14.51
C ILE A 60 -5.98 21.52 16.03
N ASP A 61 -5.30 20.54 16.61
CA ASP A 61 -5.16 20.46 18.08
C ASP A 61 -4.40 21.68 18.65
N ALA A 62 -3.48 22.28 17.87
CA ALA A 62 -2.76 23.49 18.28
C ALA A 62 -3.62 24.76 18.20
N ALA A 63 -4.59 24.82 17.28
CA ALA A 63 -5.55 25.93 17.20
C ALA A 63 -6.56 25.85 18.36
N ASP A 64 -7.08 24.66 18.67
CA ASP A 64 -8.03 24.45 19.77
C ASP A 64 -7.41 24.72 21.15
N THR A 65 -6.09 24.52 21.32
CA THR A 65 -5.40 24.87 22.58
C THR A 65 -5.12 26.36 22.73
N GLY A 66 -5.15 27.13 21.64
CA GLY A 66 -4.97 28.59 21.64
C GLY A 66 -6.28 29.38 21.80
N GLU A 67 -7.41 28.83 21.35
CA GLU A 67 -8.72 29.45 21.55
C GLU A 67 -9.33 29.04 22.90
N SER A 68 -9.04 29.84 23.93
CA SER A 68 -9.95 29.90 25.07
C SER A 68 -11.29 30.43 24.56
N HIS A 69 -12.21 29.53 24.21
CA HIS A 69 -13.55 29.87 23.73
C HIS A 69 -14.28 30.74 24.76
N SER A 70 -14.11 32.05 24.63
CA SER A 70 -14.78 33.10 25.41
C SER A 70 -16.17 33.36 24.86
N TYR A 71 -16.84 32.29 24.40
CA TYR A 71 -18.27 32.35 24.15
C TYR A 71 -18.96 32.37 25.50
N GLN A 72 -19.21 33.57 26.01
CA GLN A 72 -20.09 33.80 27.13
C GLN A 72 -21.51 33.92 26.56
N PRO A 73 -22.36 32.90 26.68
CA PRO A 73 -23.74 33.02 26.23
C PRO A 73 -24.41 34.17 26.99
N ALA A 74 -25.10 35.04 26.25
CA ALA A 74 -25.86 36.13 26.86
C ALA A 74 -26.94 35.53 27.76
N LEU A 75 -26.90 35.86 29.06
CA LEU A 75 -27.97 35.52 29.99
C LEU A 75 -29.26 36.17 29.49
N GLN A 76 -30.19 35.36 28.99
CA GLN A 76 -31.53 35.81 28.67
C GLN A 76 -32.22 36.18 29.99
N ILE A 77 -32.30 37.48 30.28
CA ILE A 77 -33.16 38.00 31.33
C ILE A 77 -34.59 37.99 30.73
N GLU A 78 -35.35 36.95 31.05
CA GLU A 78 -36.81 36.92 30.80
C GLU A 78 -37.48 38.05 31.59
N ASN A 79 -38.32 38.84 30.91
CA ASN A 79 -39.23 39.83 31.47
C ASN A 79 -40.65 39.54 30.95
#